data_AF-A0A534U9G4-F1
#
_entry.id   AF-A0A534U9G4-F1
#
_cell.length_a   1.000
_cell.length_b   1.000
_cell.length_c   1.000
_cell.angle_alpha   90.00
_cell.angle_beta   90.00
_cell.angle_gamma   90.00
#
_symmetry.space_group_name_H-M   'P 1'
#
loop_
_entity.id
_entity.type
_entity.pdbx_description
1 polymer ?
#
loop_
_entity_poly.entity_id
_entity_poly.type
_entity_poly.pdbx_seq_one_letter_code
_entity_poly.pdbx_strand_id
1 'polypeptide(L)' 'MDPLRRDDIEQARRATPEEKARQALEMMRAAVRLKRAGLRARHPDESEANIDRRVREWLLADD' A
#
# COMPACT_ATOMS: atom_id res chain seq x y z
N MET A 1 2.91 13.41 24.03
CA MET A 1 2.51 13.24 22.62
C MET A 1 3.57 13.92 21.79
N ASP A 2 4.21 13.17 20.89
CA ASP A 2 5.17 13.67 19.91
C ASP A 2 4.51 14.77 19.05
N PRO A 3 5.11 15.96 18.91
CA PRO A 3 4.54 17.06 18.11
C PRO A 3 4.15 16.63 16.69
N LEU A 4 4.97 15.79 16.05
CA LEU A 4 4.70 15.27 14.69
C LEU A 4 3.41 14.45 14.65
N ARG A 5 3.14 13.66 15.69
CA ARG A 5 1.90 12.87 15.81
C ARG A 5 0.66 13.71 16.07
N ARG A 6 0.79 14.92 16.64
CA ARG A 6 -0.36 15.83 16.83
C ARG A 6 -0.78 16.46 15.51
N ASP A 7 0.18 16.90 14.72
CA ASP A 7 -0.06 17.54 13.43
C ASP A 7 -0.71 16.57 12.44
N ASP A 8 -0.24 15.31 12.39
CA ASP A 8 -0.84 14.26 11.57
C ASP A 8 -2.32 14.03 11.91
N ILE A 9 -2.66 14.06 13.22
CA ILE A 9 -4.05 13.87 13.69
C ILE A 9 -4.92 15.08 13.33
N GLU A 10 -4.41 16.30 13.50
CA GLU A 10 -5.15 17.51 13.13
C GLU A 10 -5.38 17.58 11.62
N GLN A 11 -4.37 17.22 10.83
CA GLN A 11 -4.47 17.18 9.38
C GLN A 11 -5.47 16.12 8.92
N ALA A 12 -5.43 14.91 9.52
CA ALA A 12 -6.41 13.87 9.26
C ALA A 12 -7.83 14.28 9.68
N ARG A 13 -8.00 15.10 10.71
CA ARG A 13 -9.32 15.63 11.12
C ARG A 13 -9.86 16.67 10.14
N ARG A 14 -8.97 17.47 9.54
CA ARG A 14 -9.33 18.52 8.56
C ARG A 14 -9.56 17.97 7.14
N ALA A 15 -8.97 16.82 6.81
CA ALA A 15 -9.14 16.21 5.50
C ALA A 15 -10.59 15.78 5.24
N THR A 16 -11.10 16.09 4.05
CA THR A 16 -12.44 15.63 3.63
C THR A 16 -12.46 14.11 3.44
N PRO A 17 -13.63 13.47 3.44
CA PRO A 17 -13.74 12.04 3.12
C PRO A 17 -13.08 11.67 1.79
N GLU A 18 -13.21 12.51 0.77
CA GLU A 18 -12.63 12.29 -0.57
C GLU A 18 -11.09 12.36 -0.53
N GLU A 19 -10.53 13.28 0.25
CA GLU A 19 -9.08 13.39 0.43
C GLU A 19 -8.52 12.18 1.14
N LYS A 20 -9.21 11.69 2.17
CA LYS A 20 -8.86 10.45 2.89
C LYS A 20 -8.92 9.24 1.97
N ALA A 21 -9.98 9.12 1.18
CA ALA A 21 -10.11 8.04 0.21
C ALA A 21 -8.98 8.07 -0.83
N ARG A 22 -8.64 9.26 -1.33
CA ARG A 22 -7.51 9.43 -2.26
C ARG A 22 -6.18 9.01 -1.62
N GLN A 23 -5.92 9.41 -0.38
CA GLN A 23 -4.71 9.02 0.35
C GLN A 23 -4.64 7.51 0.57
N ALA A 24 -5.75 6.86 0.95
CA ALA A 24 -5.82 5.41 1.11
C ALA A 24 -5.52 4.66 -0.20
N LEU A 25 -6.06 5.14 -1.32
CA LEU A 25 -5.79 4.57 -2.65
C LEU A 25 -4.32 4.74 -3.06
N GLU A 26 -3.71 5.89 -2.79
CA GLU A 26 -2.29 6.11 -3.06
C GLU A 26 -1.40 5.20 -2.19
N MET A 27 -1.73 5.03 -0.92
CA MET A 27 -1.03 4.10 -0.03
C MET A 27 -1.14 2.65 -0.54
N MET A 28 -2.33 2.23 -0.99
CA MET A 28 -2.53 0.91 -1.58
C MET A 28 -1.69 0.73 -2.87
N ARG A 29 -1.64 1.74 -3.75
CA ARG A 29 -0.79 1.73 -4.95
C ARG A 29 0.70 1.61 -4.60
N ALA A 30 1.15 2.26 -3.53
CA ALA A 30 2.52 2.14 -3.06
C ALA A 30 2.81 0.73 -2.50
N ALA A 31 1.89 0.19 -1.69
CA ALA A 31 2.00 -1.15 -1.12
C ALA A 31 2.09 -2.24 -2.20
N VAL A 32 1.24 -2.17 -3.24
CA VAL A 32 1.29 -3.11 -4.38
C VAL A 32 2.63 -3.03 -5.12
N ARG A 33 3.15 -1.82 -5.37
CA ARG A 33 4.47 -1.62 -6.01
C ARG A 33 5.60 -2.24 -5.19
N LEU A 34 5.59 -2.00 -3.87
CA LEU A 34 6.58 -2.55 -2.95
C LEU A 34 6.49 -4.08 -2.88
N LYS A 35 5.29 -4.65 -2.78
CA LYS A 35 5.08 -6.11 -2.77
C LYS A 35 5.62 -6.75 -4.05
N ARG A 36 5.32 -6.18 -5.22
CA ARG A 36 5.80 -6.67 -6.51
C ARG A 36 7.33 -6.64 -6.58
N ALA A 37 7.96 -5.56 -6.16
CA ALA A 37 9.42 -5.46 -6.12
C ALA A 37 10.04 -6.53 -5.20
N GLY A 38 9.48 -6.73 -4.02
CA GLY A 38 9.94 -7.77 -3.09
C GLY A 38 9.73 -9.20 -3.63
N LEU A 39 8.67 -9.44 -4.39
CA LEU A 39 8.45 -10.74 -5.05
C LEU A 39 9.48 -10.99 -6.16
N ARG A 40 9.75 -9.99 -7.02
CA ARG A 40 10.80 -10.10 -8.06
C ARG A 40 12.18 -10.36 -7.47
N ALA A 41 12.51 -9.70 -6.35
CA ALA A 41 13.78 -9.91 -5.67
C ALA A 41 13.91 -11.32 -5.08
N ARG A 42 12.80 -11.91 -4.58
CA ARG A 42 12.79 -13.27 -4.01
C ARG A 42 12.68 -14.38 -5.07
N HIS A 43 12.12 -14.06 -6.24
CA HIS A 43 11.85 -15.00 -7.32
C HIS A 43 12.34 -14.41 -8.65
N PRO A 44 13.67 -14.31 -8.87
CA PRO A 44 14.24 -13.62 -10.03
C PRO A 44 13.90 -14.28 -11.37
N ASP A 45 13.69 -15.61 -11.36
CA ASP A 45 13.38 -16.39 -12.56
C ASP A 45 11.88 -16.59 -12.79
N GLU A 46 11.02 -16.08 -11.89
CA GLU A 46 9.57 -16.16 -12.09
C GLU A 46 9.12 -15.20 -13.18
N SER A 47 8.20 -15.67 -14.03
CA SER A 47 7.56 -14.81 -15.02
C SER A 47 6.72 -13.72 -14.35
N GLU A 48 6.57 -12.60 -15.04
CA GLU A 48 5.72 -11.48 -14.58
C GLU A 48 4.28 -11.91 -14.31
N ALA A 49 3.74 -12.87 -15.09
CA ALA A 49 2.40 -13.41 -14.86
C ALA A 49 2.27 -14.14 -13.51
N ASN A 50 3.32 -14.86 -13.09
CA ASN A 50 3.36 -15.54 -11.79
C ASN A 50 3.51 -14.55 -10.64
N ILE A 51 4.34 -13.53 -10.81
CA ILE A 51 4.46 -12.43 -9.83
C ILE A 51 3.11 -11.73 -9.64
N ASP A 52 2.39 -11.44 -10.73
CA ASP A 52 1.06 -10.80 -10.67
C ASP A 52 -0.01 -11.69 -10.05
N ARG A 53 0.05 -13.01 -10.25
CA ARG A 53 -0.81 -13.96 -9.54
C ARG A 53 -0.55 -13.89 -8.03
N ARG A 54 0.71 -13.93 -7.59
CA ARG A 54 1.08 -13.84 -6.17
C ARG A 54 0.68 -12.51 -5.53
N VAL A 55 0.79 -11.40 -6.25
CA VAL A 55 0.31 -10.09 -5.77
C VAL A 55 -1.20 -10.13 -5.57
N ARG A 56 -1.96 -10.72 -6.49
CA ARG A 56 -3.41 -10.88 -6.36
C ARG A 56 -3.79 -11.78 -5.19
N GLU A 57 -3.11 -12.92 -5.03
CA GLU A 57 -3.31 -13.82 -3.89
C GLU A 57 -3.07 -13.10 -2.56
N TRP A 58 -2.03 -12.27 -2.47
CA TRP A 58 -1.75 -11.46 -1.29
C TRP A 58 -2.81 -10.37 -1.03
N LEU A 59 -3.38 -9.75 -2.07
CA LEU A 59 -4.44 -8.75 -1.92
C LEU A 59 -5.77 -9.36 -1.46
N LEU A 60 -6.02 -10.62 -1.78
CA LEU A 60 -7.24 -11.35 -1.46
C LEU A 60 -7.12 -12.18 -0.18
N ALA A 61 -5.91 -12.33 0.36
CA ALA A 61 -5.70 -12.93 1.66
C ALA A 61 -6.21 -11.93 2.72
N ASP A 62 -7.38 -12.23 3.28
CA ASP A 62 -7.92 -11.58 4.48
C ASP A 62 -7.00 -11.94 5.65
N ASP A 63 -6.39 -10.94 6.29
CA ASP A 63 -5.68 -11.04 7.57
C ASP A 63 -6.48 -10.27 8.63
#